data_AF-A0A3D5Q402-F1
#
_entry.id   AF-A0A3D5Q402-F1
#
_cell.length_a   1.000
_cell.length_b   1.000
_cell.length_c   1.000
_cell.angle_alpha   90.00
_cell.angle_beta   90.00
_cell.angle_gamma   90.00
#
_symmetry.space_group_name_H-M   'P 1'
#
loop_
_entity.id
_entity.type
_entity.pdbx_description
1 polymer ?
#
loop_
_entity_poly.entity_id
_entity_poly.type
_entity_poly.pdbx_seq_one_letter_code
_entity_poly.pdbx_strand_id
1 'polypeptide(L)' 'MDDEGYFNALVCMFEQALKAITALEPDLQKDFVDRLERVRSEGHNWGWGVGDDMDDLMAEYGFSEE' A
#
# COMPACT_ATOMS: atom_id res chain seq x y z
N MET A 1 -12.36 -17.91 -10.11
CA MET A 1 -12.29 -16.69 -9.30
C MET A 1 -11.21 -15.88 -9.96
N ASP A 2 -11.50 -14.65 -10.38
CA ASP A 2 -10.51 -13.83 -11.08
C ASP A 2 -9.64 -13.15 -10.02
N ASP A 3 -8.69 -13.93 -9.50
CA ASP A 3 -7.86 -13.51 -8.38
C ASP A 3 -6.98 -12.30 -8.79
N GLU A 4 -6.60 -12.23 -10.07
CA GLU A 4 -5.88 -11.09 -10.65
C GLU A 4 -6.71 -9.79 -10.60
N GLY A 5 -7.98 -9.84 -11.03
CA GLY A 5 -8.87 -8.68 -10.95
C GLY A 5 -9.13 -8.22 -9.50
N TYR A 6 -9.25 -9.17 -8.57
CA TYR A 6 -9.38 -8.86 -7.15
C TYR A 6 -8.13 -8.18 -6.58
N PHE A 7 -6.94 -8.71 -6.88
CA PHE A 7 -5.69 -8.16 -6.41
C PHE A 7 -5.37 -6.80 -7.03
N ASN A 8 -5.66 -6.60 -8.32
CA ASN A 8 -5.54 -5.30 -8.95
C ASN A 8 -6.44 -4.25 -8.27
N ALA A 9 -7.69 -4.61 -7.95
CA ALA A 9 -8.58 -3.70 -7.22
C ALA A 9 -8.05 -3.39 -5.81
N LEU A 10 -7.41 -4.36 -5.15
CA LEU A 10 -6.79 -4.18 -3.84
C LEU A 10 -5.60 -3.20 -3.90
N VAL A 11 -4.71 -3.36 -4.88
CA VAL A 11 -3.59 -2.43 -5.15
C VAL A 11 -4.12 -1.03 -5.44
N CYS A 12 -5.16 -0.89 -6.27
CA CYS A 12 -5.79 0.42 -6.52
C CYS A 12 -6.33 1.07 -5.23
N MET A 13 -6.96 0.31 -4.33
CA MET A 13 -7.46 0.86 -3.07
C MET A 13 -6.33 1.22 -2.11
N PHE A 14 -5.23 0.47 -2.14
CA PHE A 14 -4.01 0.77 -1.39
C PHE A 14 -3.43 2.13 -1.81
N GLU A 15 -3.30 2.37 -3.12
CA GLU A 15 -2.88 3.68 -3.65
C GLU A 15 -3.80 4.82 -3.18
N GLN A 16 -5.13 4.64 -3.26
CA GLN A 16 -6.06 5.68 -2.80
C GLN A 16 -5.92 5.97 -1.30
N ALA A 17 -5.60 4.96 -0.49
CA ALA A 17 -5.32 5.15 0.93
C ALA A 17 -4.03 5.97 1.13
N LEU A 18 -2.94 5.67 0.41
CA LEU A 18 -1.70 6.46 0.45
C LEU A 18 -1.93 7.92 0.06
N LYS A 19 -2.70 8.15 -1.00
CA LYS A 19 -3.09 9.49 -1.42
C LYS A 19 -3.91 10.24 -0.38
N ALA A 20 -4.80 9.55 0.35
CA ALA A 20 -5.54 10.17 1.44
C ALA A 20 -4.61 10.51 2.62
N ILE A 21 -3.65 9.65 2.93
CA ILE A 21 -2.68 9.85 4.01
C ILE A 21 -1.77 11.04 3.73
N THR A 22 -1.25 11.20 2.51
CA THR A 22 -0.40 12.35 2.16
C THR A 22 -1.09 13.71 2.28
N ALA A 23 -2.42 13.74 2.33
CA ALA A 23 -3.20 14.95 2.59
C ALA A 23 -3.37 15.28 4.09
N LEU A 24 -2.96 14.40 5.00
CA LEU A 24 -3.02 14.61 6.45
C LEU A 24 -1.79 15.36 6.97
N GLU A 25 -1.90 15.91 8.19
CA GLU A 25 -0.74 16.45 8.91
C GLU A 25 0.29 15.34 9.20
N PRO A 26 1.61 15.62 9.10
CA PRO A 26 2.66 14.60 9.23
C PRO A 26 2.56 13.74 10.49
N ASP A 27 2.17 14.34 11.62
CA ASP A 27 2.00 13.64 12.91
C ASP A 27 0.90 12.57 12.87
N LEU A 28 -0.11 12.74 12.01
CA LEU A 28 -1.20 11.78 11.83
C LEU A 28 -0.85 10.71 10.78
N GLN A 29 0.06 10.99 9.85
CA GLN A 29 0.39 10.07 8.76
C GLN A 29 0.95 8.76 9.30
N LYS A 30 1.84 8.83 10.30
CA LYS A 30 2.58 7.70 10.85
C LYS A 30 1.66 6.51 11.21
N ASP A 31 0.63 6.74 12.01
CA ASP A 31 -0.26 5.68 12.47
C ASP A 31 -1.04 5.00 11.32
N PHE A 32 -1.32 5.73 10.24
CA PHE A 32 -1.98 5.16 9.06
C PHE A 32 -1.01 4.43 8.14
N VAL A 33 0.23 4.94 7.99
CA VAL A 33 1.29 4.27 7.23
C VAL A 33 1.65 2.94 7.89
N ASP A 34 1.87 2.91 9.21
CA ASP A 34 2.16 1.68 9.96
C ASP A 34 1.08 0.60 9.76
N ARG A 35 -0.18 1.01 9.54
CA ARG A 35 -1.28 0.07 9.21
C ARG A 35 -1.20 -0.44 7.77
N LEU A 36 -0.84 0.42 6.81
CA LEU A 36 -0.64 0.02 5.41
C LEU A 36 0.59 -0.86 5.24
N GLU A 37 1.65 -0.65 6.01
CA GLU A 37 2.83 -1.54 6.02
C GLU A 37 2.47 -2.99 6.37
N ARG A 38 1.52 -3.19 7.28
CA ARG A 38 1.02 -4.54 7.59
C ARG A 38 0.28 -5.16 6.41
N VAL A 39 -0.51 -4.37 5.67
CA VAL A 39 -1.19 -4.83 4.46
C VAL A 39 -0.18 -5.18 3.37
N ARG A 40 0.82 -4.32 3.15
CA ARG A 40 1.96 -4.54 2.25
C ARG A 40 2.68 -5.85 2.59
N SER A 41 3.03 -6.04 3.87
CA SER A 41 3.71 -7.25 4.33
C SER A 41 2.89 -8.53 4.09
N GLU A 42 1.57 -8.49 4.23
CA GLU A 42 0.70 -9.61 3.87
C GLU A 42 0.58 -9.78 2.35
N GLY A 43 0.64 -8.69 1.59
CA GLY A 43 0.65 -8.68 0.12
C GLY A 43 1.74 -9.54 -0.49
N HIS A 44 2.92 -9.54 0.13
CA HIS A 44 4.04 -10.41 -0.25
C HIS A 44 3.75 -11.91 -0.12
N ASN A 45 2.76 -12.30 0.70
CA ASN A 45 2.35 -13.69 0.87
C ASN A 45 1.26 -14.14 -0.12
N TRP A 46 0.61 -13.22 -0.84
CA TRP A 46 -0.50 -13.54 -1.74
C TRP A 46 -0.07 -13.95 -3.15
N GLY A 47 1.16 -13.62 -3.54
CA GLY A 47 1.71 -13.86 -4.87
C GLY A 47 1.31 -12.79 -5.89
N TRP A 48 1.51 -13.08 -7.19
CA TRP A 48 1.11 -12.21 -8.31
C TRP A 48 1.72 -10.79 -8.35
N GLY A 49 2.82 -10.55 -7.63
CA GLY A 49 3.46 -9.23 -7.60
C GLY A 49 2.72 -8.18 -6.78
N VAL A 50 1.68 -8.54 -6.03
CA VAL A 50 0.89 -7.58 -5.22
C VAL A 50 1.75 -6.87 -4.18
N GLY A 51 2.65 -7.59 -3.52
CA GLY A 51 3.62 -7.01 -2.61
C GLY A 51 4.55 -6.04 -3.32
N ASP A 52 5.07 -6.41 -4.49
CA ASP A 52 5.97 -5.57 -5.29
C ASP A 52 5.28 -4.27 -5.75
N ASP A 53 4.03 -4.35 -6.22
CA ASP A 53 3.25 -3.17 -6.58
C ASP A 53 3.00 -2.25 -5.37
N MET A 54 2.75 -2.82 -4.18
CA MET A 54 2.59 -2.05 -2.95
C MET A 54 3.91 -1.42 -2.49
N ASP A 55 5.05 -2.07 -2.73
CA ASP A 55 6.39 -1.53 -2.45
C ASP A 55 6.66 -0.30 -3.33
N ASP A 56 6.39 -0.41 -4.63
CA ASP A 56 6.55 0.69 -5.58
C ASP A 56 5.68 1.89 -5.21
N LEU A 57 4.43 1.65 -4.82
CA LEU A 57 3.52 2.70 -4.34
C LEU A 57 4.01 3.35 -3.04
N MET A 58 4.51 2.58 -2.07
CA MET A 58 5.06 3.15 -0.84
C MET A 58 6.27 4.05 -1.14
N ALA A 59 7.13 3.66 -2.08
CA ALA A 59 8.26 4.46 -2.52
C ALA A 59 7.82 5.73 -3.27
N GLU A 60 6.84 5.62 -4.18
CA GLU A 60 6.30 6.76 -4.94
C GLU A 60 5.74 7.86 -4.02
N TYR A 61 5.08 7.45 -2.93
CA TYR A 61 4.48 8.38 -1.96
C TYR A 61 5.45 8.79 -0.83
N GLY A 62 6.70 8.31 -0.84
CA GLY A 62 7.74 8.70 0.11
C GLY A 62 7.66 8.04 1.48
N PHE A 63 7.04 6.86 1.57
CA PHE A 63 6.87 6.08 2.80
C PHE A 63 7.74 4.83 2.87
N SER A 64 8.59 4.56 1.88
CA SER A 64 9.60 3.49 1.97
C SER A 64 10.72 3.90 2.93
N GLU A 65 11.12 3.01 3.85
CA GLU A 65 12.36 3.19 4.61
C GLU A 65 13.57 3.15 3.64
N GLU A 66 14.53 4.07 3.83
CA GLU A 66 15.84 4.11 3.13
C GLU A 66 16.70 2.87 3.40
#